data_AF-W6TGA0-F1
#
_entry.id   AF-W6TGA0-F1
#
_cell.length_a   1.000
_cell.length_b   1.000
_cell.length_c   1.000
_cell.angle_alpha   90.00
_cell.angle_beta   90.00
_cell.angle_gamma   90.00
#
_symmetry.space_group_name_H-M   'P 1'
#
loop_
_entity.id
_entity.type
_entity.pdbx_description
1 polymer ?
#
loop_
_entity_poly.entity_id
_entity_poly.type
_entity_poly.pdbx_seq_one_letter_code
_entity_poly.pdbx_strand_id
1 'polypeptide(L)'
;MIILGEKFMIRFFIFLCVLNFVLGCRSDAVLNDGKKINNDKFAFSTFELIPFFRSSVSRAYNDLESLVSFFKLLVDNEYRNSGLSRSSIFVIDQYSKDIVKELSCYGKMSALQKGNLEFDTYCDGVNKSRNIYMVLGYDLDCINALREILNTLNVGLTFIDIPLSERNIDKVDVRVASLLLFNLEQLAYHINFVVNLFSDEVLEKIKMSNEITVENVSSITNLLLLFMQLRDELIADFKNVINSAANLKRYRRLMEAELGKIIRDGKIQKKIADSADFAKTIQELVIEIVKDLPKVDMYINARRI
;
A
#
# COMPACT_ATOMS: atom_id res chain seq x y z
N MET A 1 31.26 17.14 -31.52
CA MET A 1 30.03 16.34 -31.78
C MET A 1 29.97 15.26 -30.71
N ILE A 2 29.30 15.55 -29.58
CA ILE A 2 29.08 14.59 -28.50
C ILE A 2 27.59 14.30 -28.51
N ILE A 3 27.23 13.08 -28.93
CA ILE A 3 25.88 12.54 -28.87
C ILE A 3 25.63 12.18 -27.39
N LEU A 4 25.10 13.14 -26.63
CA LEU A 4 24.54 12.90 -25.30
C LEU A 4 23.14 12.31 -25.50
N GLY A 5 23.03 10.98 -25.35
CA GLY A 5 21.82 10.22 -25.65
C GLY A 5 20.64 10.55 -24.73
N GLU A 6 19.43 10.50 -25.31
CA GLU A 6 18.13 10.74 -24.67
C GLU A 6 17.91 9.98 -23.35
N LYS A 7 18.56 8.83 -23.17
CA LYS A 7 18.57 8.06 -21.90
C LYS A 7 19.16 8.83 -20.71
N PHE A 8 20.02 9.83 -20.94
CA PHE A 8 20.61 10.63 -19.87
C PHE A 8 19.66 11.73 -19.37
N MET A 9 18.83 12.31 -20.24
CA MET A 9 17.86 13.35 -19.85
C MET A 9 16.64 12.79 -19.12
N ILE A 10 16.15 11.60 -19.48
CA ILE A 10 15.06 10.93 -18.75
C ILE A 10 15.50 10.58 -17.31
N ARG A 11 16.75 10.14 -17.15
CA ARG A 11 17.34 9.87 -15.81
C ARG A 11 17.50 11.14 -14.98
N PHE A 12 17.78 12.29 -15.61
CA PHE A 12 17.95 13.57 -14.91
C PHE A 12 16.60 14.18 -14.45
N PHE A 13 15.51 13.96 -15.20
CA PHE A 13 14.18 14.41 -14.80
C PHE A 13 13.58 13.55 -13.69
N ILE A 14 13.78 12.22 -13.76
CA ILE A 14 13.50 11.30 -12.64
C ILE A 14 14.35 11.68 -11.42
N PHE A 15 15.61 12.07 -11.62
CA PHE A 15 16.48 12.54 -10.53
C PHE A 15 15.94 13.81 -9.85
N LEU A 16 15.29 14.73 -10.57
CA LEU A 16 14.64 15.93 -9.97
C LEU A 16 13.35 15.59 -9.22
N CYS A 17 12.51 14.70 -9.74
CA CYS A 17 11.32 14.21 -9.03
C CYS A 17 11.72 13.39 -7.78
N VAL A 18 12.76 12.57 -7.90
CA VAL A 18 13.34 11.78 -6.81
C VAL A 18 14.10 12.69 -5.83
N LEU A 19 14.74 13.79 -6.23
CA LEU A 19 15.36 14.73 -5.27
C LEU A 19 14.32 15.43 -4.41
N ASN A 20 13.20 15.86 -5.00
CA ASN A 20 12.09 16.46 -4.27
C ASN A 20 11.40 15.45 -3.35
N PHE A 21 11.39 14.17 -3.73
CA PHE A 21 10.86 13.06 -2.92
C PHE A 21 11.81 12.62 -1.80
N VAL A 22 13.12 12.50 -2.07
CA VAL A 22 14.19 12.11 -1.12
C VAL A 22 14.44 13.19 -0.08
N LEU A 23 14.26 14.47 -0.41
CA LEU A 23 14.41 15.57 0.54
C LEU A 23 13.15 15.82 1.39
N GLY A 24 12.03 15.13 1.11
CA GLY A 24 10.77 15.19 1.86
C GLY A 24 10.36 13.91 2.61
N CYS A 25 10.96 12.75 2.32
CA CYS A 25 10.66 11.48 2.98
C CYS A 25 11.94 10.72 3.37
N ARG A 26 12.29 10.77 4.66
CA ARG A 26 13.22 9.81 5.28
C ARG A 26 12.54 8.45 5.37
N SER A 27 12.80 7.61 4.38
CA SER A 27 12.79 6.16 4.57
C SER A 27 14.13 5.79 5.21
N ASP A 28 14.11 5.31 6.46
CA ASP A 28 15.31 4.89 7.20
C ASP A 28 16.02 3.65 6.58
N ALA A 29 15.56 3.15 5.43
CA ALA A 29 16.18 2.03 4.74
C ALA A 29 17.43 2.40 3.90
N VAL A 30 17.78 3.69 3.76
CA VAL A 30 18.98 4.13 3.02
C VAL A 30 19.73 5.23 3.77
N LEU A 31 20.17 4.96 4.99
CA LEU A 31 21.11 5.85 5.70
C LEU A 31 22.29 5.05 6.25
N ASN A 32 23.23 4.70 5.36
CA ASN A 32 24.58 4.36 5.78
C ASN A 32 25.67 5.35 5.30
N ASP A 33 25.31 6.44 4.60
CA ASP A 33 26.28 7.48 4.19
C ASP A 33 25.79 8.93 4.41
N GLY A 34 25.02 9.16 5.48
CA GLY A 34 24.42 10.46 5.82
C GLY A 34 25.34 11.49 6.50
N LYS A 35 26.55 11.72 6.00
CA LYS A 35 27.43 12.80 6.53
C LYS A 35 27.93 13.76 5.45
N LYS A 36 27.04 14.57 4.85
CA LYS A 36 27.44 15.89 4.27
C LYS A 36 26.34 16.83 3.77
N ILE A 37 25.08 16.73 4.20
CA ILE A 37 24.03 17.62 3.69
C ILE A 37 23.30 18.27 4.85
N ASN A 38 23.87 19.32 5.44
CA ASN A 38 23.19 20.02 6.54
C ASN A 38 23.36 21.55 6.58
N ASN A 39 23.94 22.19 5.55
CA ASN A 39 24.31 23.60 5.69
C ASN A 39 23.56 24.64 4.84
N ASP A 40 22.69 24.29 3.89
CA ASP A 40 22.08 25.32 3.04
C ASP A 40 20.56 25.43 3.23
N LYS A 41 20.14 25.87 4.41
CA LYS A 41 18.72 26.13 4.75
C LYS A 41 18.15 27.42 4.11
N PHE A 42 18.94 28.19 3.39
CA PHE A 42 18.53 29.49 2.81
C PHE A 42 18.23 29.45 1.30
N ALA A 43 18.44 28.32 0.62
CA ALA A 43 18.21 28.20 -0.83
C ALA A 43 16.79 27.70 -1.21
N PHE A 44 15.92 27.42 -0.23
CA PHE A 44 14.71 26.62 -0.45
C PHE A 44 13.37 27.38 -0.33
N SER A 45 13.38 28.71 -0.26
CA SER A 45 12.13 29.49 -0.07
C SER A 45 11.39 29.87 -1.36
N THR A 46 11.79 29.38 -2.55
CA THR A 46 11.21 29.83 -3.83
C THR A 46 11.07 28.75 -4.92
N PHE A 47 11.00 27.46 -4.57
CA PHE A 47 10.64 26.46 -5.57
C PHE A 47 9.12 26.36 -5.72
N GLU A 48 8.56 27.25 -6.54
CA GLU A 48 7.33 26.93 -7.25
C GLU A 48 7.56 25.63 -8.03
N LEU A 49 6.68 24.63 -7.83
CA LEU A 49 6.56 23.48 -8.71
C LEU A 49 6.35 24.02 -10.13
N ILE A 50 7.41 24.05 -10.94
CA ILE A 50 7.32 24.47 -12.33
C ILE A 50 6.27 23.57 -12.98
N PRO A 51 5.16 24.12 -13.50
CA PRO A 51 4.15 23.29 -14.12
C PRO A 51 4.82 22.57 -15.29
N PHE A 52 4.51 21.29 -15.48
CA PHE A 52 4.92 20.52 -16.65
C PHE A 52 4.26 21.12 -17.90
N PHE A 53 4.69 22.31 -18.36
CA PHE A 53 4.31 22.89 -19.63
C PHE A 53 5.07 22.15 -20.73
N ARG A 54 4.69 20.90 -20.97
CA ARG A 54 5.22 20.07 -22.05
C ARG A 54 4.53 20.49 -23.34
N SER A 55 5.31 20.90 -24.33
CA SER A 55 4.78 21.45 -25.59
C SER A 55 4.16 20.40 -26.53
N SER A 56 4.22 19.10 -26.21
CA SER A 56 3.66 18.04 -27.04
C SER A 56 3.12 16.86 -26.23
N VAL A 57 2.07 16.25 -26.77
CA VAL A 57 1.41 15.04 -26.23
C VAL A 57 2.40 13.90 -26.02
N SER A 58 3.28 13.64 -27.01
CA SER A 58 4.28 12.58 -26.91
C SER A 58 5.23 12.75 -25.72
N ARG A 59 5.67 13.99 -25.42
CA ARG A 59 6.53 14.24 -24.26
C ARG A 59 5.79 14.09 -22.94
N ALA A 60 4.53 14.51 -22.88
CA ALA A 60 3.70 14.31 -21.69
C ALA A 60 3.47 12.81 -21.45
N TYR A 61 3.18 12.06 -22.51
CA TYR A 61 3.01 10.61 -22.43
C TYR A 61 4.26 9.90 -21.90
N ASN A 62 5.45 10.26 -22.40
CA ASN A 62 6.70 9.67 -21.92
C ASN A 62 6.94 9.90 -20.42
N ASP A 63 6.43 11.01 -19.86
CA ASP A 63 6.49 11.25 -18.40
C ASP A 63 5.56 10.34 -17.63
N LEU A 64 4.31 10.22 -18.10
CA LEU A 64 3.34 9.29 -17.52
C LEU A 64 3.89 7.86 -17.54
N GLU A 65 4.40 7.41 -18.69
CA GLU A 65 5.01 6.08 -18.85
C GLU A 65 6.19 5.89 -17.89
N SER A 66 7.05 6.90 -17.75
CA SER A 66 8.19 6.86 -16.83
C SER A 66 7.75 6.79 -15.37
N LEU A 67 6.74 7.58 -14.97
CA LEU A 67 6.22 7.61 -13.60
C LEU A 67 5.51 6.29 -13.25
N VAL A 68 4.69 5.77 -14.17
CA VAL A 68 4.04 4.45 -14.01
C VAL A 68 5.09 3.36 -13.88
N SER A 69 6.12 3.37 -14.74
CA SER A 69 7.21 2.39 -14.68
C SER A 69 7.94 2.46 -13.35
N PHE A 70 8.21 3.67 -12.85
CA PHE A 70 8.81 3.86 -11.54
C PHE A 70 7.90 3.35 -10.41
N PHE A 71 6.60 3.63 -10.45
CA PHE A 71 5.66 3.17 -9.43
C PHE A 71 5.55 1.64 -9.39
N LYS A 72 5.42 0.98 -10.55
CA LYS A 72 5.44 -0.49 -10.65
C LYS A 72 6.75 -1.05 -10.09
N LEU A 73 7.89 -0.46 -10.48
CA LEU A 73 9.20 -0.86 -10.00
C LEU A 73 9.32 -0.70 -8.48
N LEU A 74 8.81 0.39 -7.90
CA LEU A 74 8.83 0.63 -6.46
C LEU A 74 8.11 -0.51 -5.72
N VAL A 75 6.87 -0.80 -6.10
CA VAL A 75 6.05 -1.87 -5.48
C VAL A 75 6.70 -3.25 -5.63
N ASP A 76 7.25 -3.55 -6.82
CA ASP A 76 7.93 -4.83 -7.08
C ASP A 76 9.25 -4.96 -6.31
N ASN A 77 10.02 -3.88 -6.22
CA ASN A 77 11.33 -3.88 -5.57
C ASN A 77 11.21 -4.06 -4.05
N GLU A 78 10.22 -3.43 -3.43
CA GLU A 78 9.90 -3.65 -2.01
C GLU A 78 9.57 -5.13 -1.76
N TYR A 79 8.79 -5.78 -2.64
CA TYR A 79 8.51 -7.21 -2.54
C TYR A 79 9.77 -8.07 -2.69
N ARG A 80 10.60 -7.83 -3.71
CA ARG A 80 11.79 -8.63 -4.00
C ARG A 80 12.85 -8.53 -2.89
N ASN A 81 13.02 -7.36 -2.30
CA ASN A 81 14.03 -7.11 -1.26
C ASN A 81 13.53 -7.41 0.16
N SER A 82 12.27 -7.80 0.32
CA SER A 82 11.69 -8.15 1.62
C SER A 82 12.29 -9.40 2.28
N GLY A 83 13.02 -10.23 1.51
CA GLY A 83 13.55 -11.52 2.00
C GLY A 83 12.47 -12.57 2.29
N LEU A 84 11.22 -12.36 1.86
CA LEU A 84 10.10 -13.24 2.16
C LEU A 84 10.09 -14.50 1.29
N SER A 85 10.14 -15.66 1.94
CA SER A 85 9.76 -16.93 1.31
C SER A 85 8.24 -17.08 1.27
N ARG A 86 7.72 -17.83 0.30
CA ARG A 86 6.27 -18.16 0.21
C ARG A 86 5.72 -18.82 1.48
N SER A 87 6.58 -19.48 2.27
CA SER A 87 6.23 -20.11 3.54
C SER A 87 6.00 -19.12 4.71
N SER A 88 6.49 -17.89 4.61
CA SER A 88 6.54 -16.92 5.72
C SER A 88 5.61 -15.73 5.54
N ILE A 89 4.80 -15.72 4.47
CA ILE A 89 4.01 -14.55 4.05
C ILE A 89 2.72 -14.34 4.86
N PHE A 90 2.30 -15.30 5.68
CA PHE A 90 1.04 -15.21 6.41
C PHE A 90 1.17 -14.23 7.59
N VAL A 91 0.20 -13.31 7.72
CA VAL A 91 0.15 -12.38 8.86
C VAL A 91 -0.25 -13.15 10.12
N ILE A 92 -1.20 -14.08 10.00
CA ILE A 92 -1.57 -15.03 11.06
C ILE A 92 -0.88 -16.37 10.75
N ASP A 93 -0.02 -16.82 11.65
CA ASP A 93 1.02 -17.80 11.32
C ASP A 93 0.52 -19.23 11.02
N GLN A 94 1.47 -20.07 10.62
CA GLN A 94 1.27 -21.49 10.30
C GLN A 94 1.14 -22.41 11.52
N TYR A 95 1.43 -21.90 12.72
CA TYR A 95 1.41 -22.65 13.97
C TYR A 95 0.05 -22.52 14.67
N SER A 96 -0.77 -21.57 14.21
CA SER A 96 -2.17 -21.42 14.56
C SER A 96 -2.96 -22.66 14.14
N LYS A 97 -3.27 -23.53 15.10
CA LYS A 97 -4.07 -24.76 14.87
C LYS A 97 -5.48 -24.45 14.38
N ASP A 98 -6.05 -23.35 14.88
CA ASP A 98 -7.38 -22.86 14.53
C ASP A 98 -7.37 -21.33 14.37
N ILE A 99 -8.04 -20.83 13.34
CA ILE A 99 -8.22 -19.41 13.01
C ILE A 99 -9.72 -19.18 12.89
N VAL A 100 -10.22 -18.09 13.47
CA VAL A 100 -11.64 -17.71 13.38
C VAL A 100 -12.04 -17.40 11.93
N LYS A 101 -13.32 -17.64 11.60
CA LYS A 101 -13.83 -17.57 10.22
C LYS A 101 -13.53 -16.22 9.56
N GLU A 102 -13.70 -15.15 10.31
CA GLU A 102 -13.56 -13.75 9.90
C GLU A 102 -12.13 -13.38 9.50
N LEU A 103 -11.14 -14.08 10.05
CA LEU A 103 -9.71 -13.80 9.84
C LEU A 103 -8.99 -14.85 8.99
N SER A 104 -9.75 -15.85 8.54
CA SER A 104 -9.27 -17.00 7.79
C SER A 104 -8.50 -16.60 6.53
N CYS A 105 -8.91 -15.54 5.82
CA CYS A 105 -8.21 -15.03 4.63
C CYS A 105 -6.83 -14.40 4.92
N TYR A 106 -6.42 -14.21 6.17
CA TYR A 106 -5.13 -13.60 6.56
C TYR A 106 -4.13 -14.59 7.19
N GLY A 107 -4.51 -15.87 7.31
CA GLY A 107 -3.66 -16.88 7.93
C GLY A 107 -3.56 -18.17 7.13
N LYS A 108 -2.64 -19.04 7.57
CA LYS A 108 -2.45 -20.36 6.96
C LYS A 108 -3.31 -21.39 7.69
N MET A 109 -4.41 -21.80 7.07
CA MET A 109 -5.31 -22.81 7.64
C MET A 109 -4.77 -24.23 7.49
N SER A 110 -5.05 -25.08 8.48
CA SER A 110 -4.78 -26.53 8.41
C SER A 110 -5.75 -27.24 7.48
N ALA A 111 -5.38 -28.44 7.00
CA ALA A 111 -6.24 -29.25 6.12
C ALA A 111 -7.58 -29.63 6.78
N LEU A 112 -7.58 -29.82 8.11
CA LEU A 112 -8.78 -30.14 8.88
C LEU A 112 -9.75 -28.95 8.95
N GLN A 113 -9.24 -27.73 9.13
CA GLN A 113 -10.07 -26.53 9.07
C GLN A 113 -10.65 -26.28 7.67
N LYS A 114 -9.86 -26.57 6.62
CA LYS A 114 -10.34 -26.46 5.23
C LYS A 114 -11.52 -27.39 4.93
N GLY A 115 -11.64 -28.52 5.62
CA GLY A 115 -12.73 -29.50 5.43
C GLY A 115 -13.95 -29.29 6.34
N ASN A 116 -13.78 -28.69 7.52
CA ASN A 116 -14.85 -28.56 8.53
C ASN A 116 -15.69 -27.28 8.40
N LEU A 117 -15.20 -26.29 7.66
CA LEU A 117 -15.85 -25.01 7.53
C LEU A 117 -16.44 -24.93 6.13
N GLU A 118 -17.75 -24.66 6.04
CA GLU A 118 -18.43 -24.15 4.84
C GLU A 118 -17.89 -22.73 4.51
N PHE A 119 -16.56 -22.64 4.31
CA PHE A 119 -15.90 -21.47 3.78
C PHE A 119 -16.20 -21.44 2.30
N ASP A 120 -17.27 -20.76 1.93
CA ASP A 120 -17.73 -20.64 0.55
C ASP A 120 -16.80 -19.83 -0.37
N THR A 121 -15.56 -19.54 0.05
CA THR A 121 -14.55 -18.90 -0.80
C THR A 121 -13.16 -19.24 -0.30
N TYR A 122 -12.43 -19.98 -1.12
CA TYR A 122 -11.05 -20.40 -0.90
C TYR A 122 -10.11 -19.17 -0.96
N CYS A 123 -10.08 -18.35 0.08
CA CYS A 123 -8.98 -17.41 0.28
C CYS A 123 -7.74 -18.23 0.67
N ASP A 124 -6.80 -18.49 -0.24
CA ASP A 124 -5.57 -19.24 0.06
C ASP A 124 -4.60 -18.50 1.01
N GLY A 125 -5.07 -17.47 1.74
CA GLY A 125 -4.37 -16.69 2.77
C GLY A 125 -3.24 -15.79 2.27
N VAL A 126 -2.59 -16.17 1.17
CA VAL A 126 -1.36 -15.57 0.65
C VAL A 126 -1.59 -14.15 0.13
N ASN A 127 -2.66 -13.92 -0.63
CA ASN A 127 -2.88 -12.63 -1.28
C ASN A 127 -3.23 -11.52 -0.28
N LYS A 128 -4.16 -11.77 0.65
CA LYS A 128 -4.48 -10.76 1.68
C LYS A 128 -3.30 -10.53 2.62
N SER A 129 -2.58 -11.58 2.99
CA SER A 129 -1.40 -11.40 3.83
C SER A 129 -0.33 -10.57 3.10
N ARG A 130 -0.06 -10.85 1.83
CA ARG A 130 0.84 -10.03 1.01
C ARG A 130 0.40 -8.57 0.92
N ASN A 131 -0.90 -8.32 0.82
CA ASN A 131 -1.45 -6.96 0.82
C ASN A 131 -1.11 -6.21 2.11
N ILE A 132 -1.23 -6.87 3.28
CA ILE A 132 -0.83 -6.28 4.55
C ILE A 132 0.66 -5.94 4.57
N TYR A 133 1.51 -6.82 4.04
CA TYR A 133 2.95 -6.57 3.99
C TYR A 133 3.27 -5.37 3.11
N MET A 134 2.62 -5.26 1.95
CA MET A 134 2.78 -4.13 1.04
C MET A 134 2.44 -2.79 1.70
N VAL A 135 1.36 -2.70 2.47
CA VAL A 135 0.97 -1.44 3.15
C VAL A 135 1.74 -1.15 4.43
N LEU A 136 2.62 -2.07 4.83
CA LEU A 136 3.64 -1.84 5.86
C LEU A 136 5.02 -1.64 5.23
N GLY A 137 5.11 -1.44 3.91
CA GLY A 137 6.36 -1.25 3.17
C GLY A 137 7.30 -2.44 3.25
N TYR A 138 6.75 -3.64 3.46
CA TYR A 138 7.50 -4.89 3.70
C TYR A 138 8.48 -4.81 4.89
N ASP A 139 8.25 -3.90 5.84
CA ASP A 139 9.03 -3.77 7.06
C ASP A 139 8.76 -4.97 8.00
N LEU A 140 9.69 -5.91 8.04
CA LEU A 140 9.55 -7.15 8.80
C LEU A 140 9.41 -6.90 10.31
N ASP A 141 10.04 -5.87 10.85
CA ASP A 141 9.93 -5.53 12.27
C ASP A 141 8.53 -5.03 12.59
N CYS A 142 7.97 -4.16 11.73
CA CYS A 142 6.60 -3.70 11.86
C CYS A 142 5.57 -4.84 11.67
N ILE A 143 5.84 -5.77 10.74
CA ILE A 143 4.99 -6.95 10.53
C ILE A 143 5.02 -7.86 11.76
N ASN A 144 6.19 -8.05 12.38
CA ASN A 144 6.30 -8.82 13.61
C ASN A 144 5.59 -8.12 14.78
N ALA A 145 5.66 -6.78 14.86
CA ALA A 145 4.87 -6.01 15.81
C ALA A 145 3.36 -6.22 15.62
N LEU A 146 2.87 -6.22 14.37
CA LEU A 146 1.48 -6.56 14.07
C LEU A 146 1.12 -7.98 14.51
N ARG A 147 1.99 -8.97 14.25
CA ARG A 147 1.79 -10.35 14.71
C ARG A 147 1.65 -10.44 16.23
N GLU A 148 2.50 -9.74 16.98
CA GLU A 148 2.42 -9.71 18.43
C GLU A 148 1.10 -9.10 18.94
N ILE A 149 0.60 -8.06 18.28
CA ILE A 149 -0.70 -7.46 18.59
C ILE A 149 -1.83 -8.48 18.35
N LEU A 150 -1.83 -9.15 17.20
CA LEU A 150 -2.84 -10.16 16.87
C LEU A 150 -2.81 -11.35 17.85
N ASN A 151 -1.62 -11.78 18.27
CA ASN A 151 -1.47 -12.79 19.32
C ASN A 151 -2.00 -12.30 20.67
N THR A 152 -1.79 -11.03 21.01
CA THR A 152 -2.33 -10.41 22.24
C THR A 152 -3.85 -10.32 22.22
N LEU A 153 -4.45 -10.06 21.05
CA LEU A 153 -5.90 -10.11 20.82
C LEU A 153 -6.44 -11.55 20.75
N ASN A 154 -5.58 -12.57 20.89
CA ASN A 154 -5.96 -13.99 20.88
C ASN A 154 -6.71 -14.41 19.60
N VAL A 155 -6.42 -13.77 18.46
CA VAL A 155 -7.11 -14.01 17.18
C VAL A 155 -6.41 -15.02 16.26
N GLY A 156 -5.12 -15.24 16.50
CA GLY A 156 -4.29 -16.29 15.92
C GLY A 156 -3.62 -17.04 17.07
N LEU A 157 -3.72 -18.36 17.08
CA LEU A 157 -3.49 -19.15 18.29
C LEU A 157 -2.14 -19.86 18.23
N THR A 158 -1.05 -19.16 18.52
CA THR A 158 0.19 -19.82 18.98
C THR A 158 0.06 -20.27 20.42
N PHE A 159 -0.87 -21.20 20.70
CA PHE A 159 -0.82 -22.00 21.92
C PHE A 159 -1.26 -23.41 21.58
N ILE A 160 -0.33 -24.35 21.77
CA ILE A 160 -0.43 -25.74 21.35
C ILE A 160 -1.50 -26.51 22.14
N ASP A 161 -2.11 -25.96 23.20
CA ASP A 161 -2.76 -26.81 24.21
C ASP A 161 -4.22 -26.48 24.60
N ILE A 162 -4.94 -25.59 23.90
CA ILE A 162 -6.35 -25.29 24.27
C ILE A 162 -7.32 -25.55 23.09
N PRO A 163 -8.26 -26.50 23.20
CA PRO A 163 -9.31 -26.76 22.20
C PRO A 163 -10.21 -25.54 21.95
N LEU A 164 -10.72 -25.35 20.72
CA LEU A 164 -11.71 -24.29 20.37
C LEU A 164 -12.90 -24.22 21.35
N SER A 165 -13.38 -25.36 21.82
CA SER A 165 -14.50 -25.48 22.77
C SER A 165 -14.21 -24.89 24.15
N GLU A 166 -12.94 -24.74 24.52
CA GLU A 166 -12.49 -24.22 25.81
C GLU A 166 -12.00 -22.76 25.73
N ARG A 167 -12.05 -22.17 24.53
CA ARG A 167 -11.58 -20.80 24.29
C ARG A 167 -12.69 -19.80 24.53
N ASN A 168 -12.44 -18.86 25.43
CA ASN A 168 -13.28 -17.67 25.59
C ASN A 168 -12.88 -16.64 24.52
N ILE A 169 -13.21 -16.90 23.25
CA ILE A 169 -12.95 -15.97 22.14
C ILE A 169 -13.88 -14.77 22.33
N ASP A 170 -13.31 -13.63 22.71
CA ASP A 170 -14.07 -12.39 22.78
C ASP A 170 -14.37 -11.90 21.36
N LYS A 171 -15.66 -11.79 21.03
CA LYS A 171 -16.11 -11.24 19.75
C LYS A 171 -15.60 -9.82 19.53
N VAL A 172 -15.29 -9.08 20.59
CA VAL A 172 -14.69 -7.75 20.53
C VAL A 172 -13.27 -7.82 19.96
N ASP A 173 -12.46 -8.79 20.39
CA ASP A 173 -11.07 -8.94 19.93
C ASP A 173 -11.00 -9.30 18.45
N VAL A 174 -11.83 -10.26 18.03
CA VAL A 174 -11.97 -10.62 16.62
C VAL A 174 -12.37 -9.40 15.80
N ARG A 175 -13.35 -8.62 16.28
CA ARG A 175 -13.78 -7.39 15.60
C ARG A 175 -12.66 -6.35 15.50
N VAL A 176 -11.87 -6.14 16.54
CA VAL A 176 -10.74 -5.20 16.53
C VAL A 176 -9.70 -5.63 15.48
N ALA A 177 -9.30 -6.90 15.48
CA ALA A 177 -8.36 -7.44 14.51
C ALA A 177 -8.90 -7.37 13.08
N SER A 178 -10.15 -7.78 12.86
CA SER A 178 -10.79 -7.73 11.54
C SER A 178 -10.86 -6.31 10.98
N LEU A 179 -11.26 -5.34 11.80
CA LEU A 179 -11.30 -3.93 11.38
C LEU A 179 -9.90 -3.36 11.12
N LEU A 180 -8.90 -3.73 11.93
CA LEU A 180 -7.52 -3.33 11.70
C LEU A 180 -7.01 -3.83 10.35
N LEU A 181 -7.12 -5.13 10.09
CA LEU A 181 -6.63 -5.74 8.85
C LEU A 181 -7.43 -5.26 7.63
N PHE A 182 -8.74 -5.08 7.77
CA PHE A 182 -9.58 -4.53 6.70
C PHE A 182 -9.15 -3.13 6.26
N ASN A 183 -8.88 -2.24 7.23
CA ASN A 183 -8.47 -0.86 6.95
C ASN A 183 -7.08 -0.81 6.30
N LEU A 184 -6.15 -1.66 6.74
CA LEU A 184 -4.86 -1.83 6.08
C LEU A 184 -5.04 -2.33 4.64
N GLU A 185 -5.93 -3.30 4.42
CA GLU A 185 -6.19 -3.86 3.09
C GLU A 185 -6.77 -2.83 2.10
N GLN A 186 -7.50 -1.80 2.56
CA GLN A 186 -8.04 -0.76 1.66
C GLN A 186 -6.94 -0.09 0.86
N LEU A 187 -5.85 0.34 1.52
CA LEU A 187 -4.73 0.96 0.81
C LEU A 187 -4.09 -0.03 -0.18
N ALA A 188 -3.96 -1.30 0.21
CA ALA A 188 -3.40 -2.32 -0.67
C ALA A 188 -4.25 -2.52 -1.93
N TYR A 189 -5.57 -2.49 -1.77
CA TYR A 189 -6.52 -2.56 -2.86
C TYR A 189 -6.31 -1.39 -3.84
N HIS A 190 -6.20 -0.16 -3.34
CA HIS A 190 -5.97 1.02 -4.19
C HIS A 190 -4.62 0.96 -4.91
N ILE A 191 -3.54 0.56 -4.23
CA ILE A 191 -2.20 0.41 -4.84
C ILE A 191 -2.26 -0.60 -5.99
N ASN A 192 -2.79 -1.80 -5.73
CA ASN A 192 -2.90 -2.85 -6.73
C ASN A 192 -3.80 -2.42 -7.90
N PHE A 193 -4.89 -1.70 -7.60
CA PHE A 193 -5.78 -1.17 -8.62
C PHE A 193 -5.04 -0.21 -9.54
N VAL A 194 -4.34 0.79 -9.01
CA VAL A 194 -3.60 1.78 -9.83
C VAL A 194 -2.47 1.11 -10.64
N VAL A 195 -1.74 0.16 -10.03
CA VAL A 195 -0.72 -0.64 -10.74
C VAL A 195 -1.32 -1.39 -11.93
N ASN A 196 -2.48 -2.01 -11.74
CA ASN A 196 -3.15 -2.81 -12.78
C ASN A 196 -3.87 -1.94 -13.82
N LEU A 197 -4.38 -0.77 -13.44
CA LEU A 197 -5.03 0.18 -14.33
C LEU A 197 -4.10 0.59 -15.46
N PHE A 198 -2.83 0.86 -15.14
CA PHE A 198 -1.81 1.18 -16.15
C PHE A 198 -1.10 -0.06 -16.68
N SER A 199 -1.84 -1.07 -17.13
CA SER A 199 -1.26 -2.21 -17.87
C SER A 199 -0.58 -1.74 -19.15
N ASP A 200 0.31 -2.57 -19.71
CA ASP A 200 1.02 -2.21 -20.95
C ASP A 200 0.05 -1.98 -22.11
N GLU A 201 -1.05 -2.74 -22.16
CA GLU A 201 -2.14 -2.54 -23.10
C GLU A 201 -2.83 -1.18 -22.92
N VAL A 202 -3.16 -0.80 -21.69
CA VAL A 202 -3.81 0.49 -21.42
C VAL A 202 -2.88 1.65 -21.77
N LEU A 203 -1.59 1.55 -21.42
CA LEU A 203 -0.59 2.55 -21.80
C LEU A 203 -0.45 2.67 -23.32
N GLU A 204 -0.51 1.56 -24.06
CA GLU A 204 -0.49 1.58 -25.51
C GLU A 204 -1.75 2.24 -26.10
N LYS A 205 -2.94 1.92 -25.56
CA LYS A 205 -4.20 2.56 -25.97
C LYS A 205 -4.19 4.08 -25.71
N ILE A 206 -3.66 4.51 -24.56
CA ILE A 206 -3.47 5.95 -24.25
C ILE A 206 -2.55 6.59 -25.29
N LYS A 207 -1.42 5.95 -25.62
CA LYS A 207 -0.43 6.45 -26.59
C LYS A 207 -1.02 6.63 -27.99
N MET A 208 -1.86 5.69 -28.41
CA MET A 208 -2.44 5.64 -29.75
C MET A 208 -3.75 6.42 -29.87
N SER A 209 -4.26 6.98 -28.77
CA SER A 209 -5.51 7.74 -28.79
C SER A 209 -5.35 9.05 -29.55
N ASN A 210 -6.23 9.32 -30.51
CA ASN A 210 -6.25 10.58 -31.26
C ASN A 210 -6.92 11.72 -30.49
N GLU A 211 -7.62 11.41 -29.38
CA GLU A 211 -8.38 12.38 -28.58
C GLU A 211 -7.58 12.91 -27.38
N ILE A 212 -6.39 12.37 -27.14
CA ILE A 212 -5.59 12.70 -25.97
C ILE A 212 -4.91 14.07 -26.09
N THR A 213 -5.05 14.89 -25.06
CA THR A 213 -4.38 16.19 -24.95
C THR A 213 -3.24 16.15 -23.93
N VAL A 214 -2.36 17.16 -23.99
CA VAL A 214 -1.33 17.37 -22.96
C VAL A 214 -1.96 17.52 -21.57
N GLU A 215 -3.10 18.19 -21.48
CA GLU A 215 -3.81 18.45 -20.22
C GLU A 215 -4.36 17.16 -19.61
N ASN A 216 -4.91 16.25 -20.42
CA ASN A 216 -5.35 14.93 -19.94
C ASN A 216 -4.17 14.16 -19.34
N VAL A 217 -3.06 14.05 -20.06
CA VAL A 217 -1.88 13.29 -19.60
C VAL A 217 -1.27 13.92 -18.35
N SER A 218 -1.17 15.25 -18.32
CA SER A 218 -0.61 15.97 -17.17
C SER A 218 -1.48 15.80 -15.94
N SER A 219 -2.81 15.81 -16.09
CA SER A 219 -3.75 15.58 -14.98
C SER A 219 -3.58 14.18 -14.39
N ILE A 220 -3.52 13.15 -15.25
CA ILE A 220 -3.27 11.77 -14.82
C ILE A 220 -1.92 11.66 -14.09
N THR A 221 -0.87 12.25 -14.66
CA THR A 221 0.49 12.21 -14.10
C THR A 221 0.54 12.86 -12.71
N ASN A 222 -0.08 14.04 -12.55
CA ASN A 222 -0.14 14.75 -11.28
C ASN A 222 -0.91 13.97 -10.22
N LEU A 223 -2.06 13.39 -10.59
CA LEU A 223 -2.86 12.58 -9.66
C LEU A 223 -2.11 11.30 -9.23
N LEU A 224 -1.37 10.66 -10.15
CA LEU A 224 -0.54 9.51 -9.81
C LEU A 224 0.57 9.90 -8.82
N LEU A 225 1.22 11.05 -9.01
CA LEU A 225 2.23 11.55 -8.07
C LEU A 225 1.62 11.81 -6.67
N LEU A 226 0.46 12.47 -6.60
CA LEU A 226 -0.24 12.72 -5.34
C LEU A 226 -0.68 11.41 -4.66
N PHE A 227 -1.16 10.44 -5.44
CA PHE A 227 -1.49 9.10 -4.94
C PHE A 227 -0.28 8.41 -4.31
N MET A 228 0.88 8.47 -4.98
CA MET A 228 2.12 7.89 -4.47
C MET A 228 2.59 8.58 -3.17
N GLN A 229 2.53 9.91 -3.10
CA GLN A 229 2.86 10.65 -1.88
C GLN A 229 1.94 10.25 -0.72
N LEU A 230 0.62 10.23 -0.96
CA LEU A 230 -0.36 9.83 0.05
C LEU A 230 -0.16 8.39 0.51
N ARG A 231 0.19 7.48 -0.41
CA ARG A 231 0.55 6.09 -0.08
C ARG A 231 1.68 6.07 0.94
N ASP A 232 2.78 6.77 0.68
CA ASP A 232 3.96 6.70 1.54
C ASP A 232 3.69 7.33 2.92
N GLU A 233 2.92 8.41 2.97
CA GLU A 233 2.44 8.98 4.23
C GLU A 233 1.56 7.99 5.02
N LEU A 234 0.62 7.31 4.35
CA LEU A 234 -0.24 6.33 4.99
C LEU A 234 0.55 5.12 5.51
N ILE A 235 1.52 4.62 4.73
CA ILE A 235 2.41 3.54 5.18
C ILE A 235 3.16 3.97 6.44
N ALA A 236 3.70 5.19 6.48
CA ALA A 236 4.37 5.72 7.66
C ALA A 236 3.42 5.85 8.86
N ASP A 237 2.21 6.37 8.65
CA ASP A 237 1.17 6.48 9.68
C ASP A 237 0.78 5.11 10.25
N PHE A 238 0.58 4.11 9.38
CA PHE A 238 0.28 2.73 9.79
C PHE A 238 1.40 2.12 10.63
N LYS A 239 2.65 2.23 10.17
CA LYS A 239 3.82 1.71 10.88
C LYS A 239 3.96 2.35 12.26
N ASN A 240 3.78 3.67 12.35
CA ASN A 240 3.86 4.40 13.61
C ASN A 240 2.81 3.94 14.62
N VAL A 241 1.56 3.78 14.18
CA VAL A 241 0.47 3.30 15.05
C VAL A 241 0.70 1.85 15.49
N ILE A 242 1.09 0.96 14.57
CA ILE A 242 1.33 -0.46 14.87
C ILE A 242 2.48 -0.60 15.87
N ASN A 243 3.61 0.06 15.63
CA ASN A 243 4.76 0.00 16.56
C ASN A 243 4.41 0.60 17.93
N SER A 244 3.64 1.69 17.96
CA SER A 244 3.16 2.29 19.22
C SER A 244 2.24 1.36 19.99
N ALA A 245 1.29 0.70 19.30
CA ALA A 245 0.39 -0.27 19.90
C ALA A 245 1.14 -1.51 20.42
N ALA A 246 2.12 -2.02 19.68
CA ALA A 246 2.92 -3.17 20.10
C ALA A 246 3.74 -2.89 21.37
N ASN A 247 4.28 -1.68 21.52
CA ASN A 247 4.94 -1.25 22.76
C ASN A 247 3.99 -1.23 23.97
N LEU A 248 2.68 -1.12 23.73
CA LEU A 248 1.64 -1.10 24.75
C LEU A 248 0.92 -2.45 24.91
N LYS A 249 1.42 -3.54 24.32
CA LYS A 249 0.76 -4.87 24.36
C LYS A 249 0.43 -5.41 25.75
N ARG A 250 1.16 -4.97 26.79
CA ARG A 250 0.88 -5.32 28.20
C ARG A 250 -0.30 -4.54 28.80
N TYR A 251 -0.73 -3.46 28.16
CA TYR A 251 -1.79 -2.56 28.61
C TYR A 251 -2.92 -2.54 27.58
N ARG A 252 -3.77 -3.57 27.61
CA ARG A 252 -4.81 -3.82 26.59
C ARG A 252 -5.62 -2.58 26.18
N ARG A 253 -6.14 -1.82 27.14
CA ARG A 253 -6.94 -0.62 26.85
C ARG A 253 -6.15 0.47 26.11
N LEU A 254 -4.86 0.62 26.40
CA LEU A 254 -3.99 1.59 25.73
C LEU A 254 -3.60 1.11 24.33
N MET A 255 -3.31 -0.18 24.18
CA MET A 255 -3.08 -0.80 22.87
C MET A 255 -4.32 -0.62 21.96
N GLU A 256 -5.52 -0.95 22.44
CA GLU A 256 -6.77 -0.77 21.67
C GLU A 256 -7.05 0.70 21.34
N ALA A 257 -6.69 1.64 22.24
CA ALA A 257 -6.84 3.07 21.98
C ALA A 257 -5.91 3.52 20.84
N GLU A 258 -4.66 3.05 20.81
CA GLU A 258 -3.72 3.30 19.71
C GLU A 258 -4.20 2.68 18.40
N LEU A 259 -4.62 1.42 18.39
CA LEU A 259 -5.22 0.77 17.21
C LEU A 259 -6.47 1.51 16.71
N GLY A 260 -7.19 2.17 17.64
CA GLY A 260 -8.29 3.07 17.33
C GLY A 260 -7.94 4.16 16.32
N LYS A 261 -6.66 4.56 16.21
CA LYS A 261 -6.17 5.53 15.22
C LYS A 261 -6.29 5.04 13.78
N ILE A 262 -6.18 3.72 13.56
CA ILE A 262 -6.42 3.11 12.25
C ILE A 262 -7.90 2.76 12.10
N ILE A 263 -8.51 2.20 13.15
CA ILE A 263 -9.85 1.60 13.08
C ILE A 263 -10.98 2.64 12.98
N ARG A 264 -10.89 3.74 13.75
CA ARG A 264 -12.01 4.65 13.96
C ARG A 264 -11.65 6.14 14.04
N ASP A 265 -10.38 6.48 14.15
CA ASP A 265 -9.95 7.88 14.07
C ASP A 265 -10.11 8.38 12.63
N GLY A 266 -10.76 9.53 12.50
CA GLY A 266 -11.11 10.13 11.22
C GLY A 266 -9.87 10.52 10.40
N LYS A 267 -8.69 10.74 10.99
CA LYS A 267 -7.52 11.21 10.24
C LYS A 267 -7.00 10.16 9.26
N ILE A 268 -6.71 8.94 9.73
CA ILE A 268 -6.22 7.85 8.86
C ILE A 268 -7.33 7.38 7.92
N GLN A 269 -8.55 7.28 8.43
CA GLN A 269 -9.72 6.92 7.61
C GLN A 269 -9.95 7.90 6.46
N LYS A 270 -9.78 9.21 6.71
CA LYS A 270 -9.85 10.23 5.66
C LYS A 270 -8.76 10.02 4.62
N LYS A 271 -7.50 9.77 5.03
CA LYS A 271 -6.42 9.48 4.07
C LYS A 271 -6.69 8.22 3.24
N ILE A 272 -7.27 7.17 3.82
CA ILE A 272 -7.70 5.98 3.07
C ILE A 272 -8.78 6.35 2.03
N ALA A 273 -9.75 7.17 2.41
CA ALA A 273 -10.78 7.67 1.48
C ALA A 273 -10.18 8.55 0.38
N ASP A 274 -9.27 9.46 0.71
CA ASP A 274 -8.55 10.31 -0.25
C ASP A 274 -7.77 9.44 -1.26
N SER A 275 -7.20 8.31 -0.81
CA SER A 275 -6.52 7.33 -1.67
C SER A 275 -7.49 6.64 -2.64
N ALA A 276 -8.69 6.28 -2.18
CA ALA A 276 -9.76 5.76 -3.05
C ALA A 276 -10.20 6.80 -4.08
N ASP A 277 -10.38 8.06 -3.67
CA ASP A 277 -10.80 9.14 -4.55
C ASP A 277 -9.74 9.43 -5.62
N PHE A 278 -8.46 9.46 -5.27
CA PHE A 278 -7.38 9.56 -6.26
C PHE A 278 -7.42 8.40 -7.26
N ALA A 279 -7.50 7.16 -6.78
CA ALA A 279 -7.57 5.99 -7.65
C ALA A 279 -8.78 6.04 -8.60
N LYS A 280 -9.94 6.46 -8.09
CA LYS A 280 -11.18 6.62 -8.86
C LYS A 280 -11.04 7.71 -9.92
N THR A 281 -10.56 8.90 -9.56
CA THR A 281 -10.39 10.00 -10.53
C THR A 281 -9.38 9.65 -11.61
N ILE A 282 -8.29 8.95 -11.25
CA ILE A 282 -7.35 8.42 -12.26
C ILE A 282 -8.08 7.46 -13.21
N GLN A 283 -8.90 6.54 -12.70
CA GLN A 283 -9.69 5.63 -13.54
C GLN A 283 -10.62 6.39 -14.48
N GLU A 284 -11.34 7.38 -13.98
CA GLU A 284 -12.29 8.17 -14.77
C GLU A 284 -11.58 8.88 -15.93
N LEU A 285 -10.45 9.53 -15.66
CA LEU A 285 -9.63 10.17 -16.70
C LEU A 285 -9.07 9.18 -17.72
N VAL A 286 -8.67 7.98 -17.27
CA VAL A 286 -8.18 6.93 -18.17
C VAL A 286 -9.32 6.39 -19.04
N ILE A 287 -10.54 6.20 -18.50
CA ILE A 287 -11.72 5.75 -19.26
C ILE A 287 -12.14 6.78 -20.32
N GLU A 288 -12.02 8.07 -20.02
CA GLU A 288 -12.29 9.13 -21.01
C GLU A 288 -11.39 9.00 -22.25
N ILE A 289 -10.16 8.50 -22.08
CA ILE A 289 -9.20 8.26 -23.16
C ILE A 289 -9.40 6.86 -23.78
N VAL A 290 -9.64 5.86 -22.93
CA VAL A 290 -9.67 4.41 -23.25
C VAL A 290 -11.08 3.87 -22.99
N LYS A 291 -11.98 4.20 -23.93
CA LYS A 291 -13.46 4.09 -23.84
C LYS A 291 -14.01 2.68 -23.54
N ASP A 292 -13.20 1.63 -23.63
CA ASP A 292 -13.59 0.22 -23.44
C ASP A 292 -13.23 -0.35 -22.06
N LEU A 293 -12.70 0.47 -21.14
CA LEU A 293 -12.34 0.02 -19.79
C LEU A 293 -13.56 -0.07 -18.85
N PRO A 294 -13.73 -1.17 -18.10
CA PRO A 294 -14.79 -1.29 -17.11
C PRO A 294 -14.54 -0.37 -15.90
N LYS A 295 -15.62 0.26 -15.41
CA LYS A 295 -15.59 0.97 -14.11
C LYS A 295 -15.53 -0.04 -12.97
N VAL A 296 -14.69 0.25 -11.97
CA VAL A 296 -14.48 -0.60 -10.80
C VAL A 296 -14.79 0.23 -9.56
N ASP A 297 -15.49 -0.35 -8.59
CA ASP A 297 -15.78 0.33 -7.31
C ASP A 297 -14.53 0.38 -6.43
N MET A 298 -14.14 1.58 -5.99
CA MET A 298 -12.96 1.78 -5.16
C MET A 298 -13.22 1.52 -3.67
N TYR A 299 -14.48 1.41 -3.25
CA TYR A 299 -14.85 1.25 -1.86
C TYR A 299 -15.19 -0.20 -1.55
N ILE A 300 -14.30 -0.92 -0.85
CA ILE A 300 -14.63 -2.27 -0.38
C ILE A 300 -15.64 -2.14 0.76
N ASN A 301 -16.79 -2.79 0.62
CA ASN A 301 -17.84 -2.70 1.63
C ASN A 301 -17.49 -3.57 2.86
N ALA A 302 -17.30 -2.93 4.01
CA ALA A 302 -17.00 -3.60 5.29
C ALA A 302 -18.09 -4.60 5.73
N ARG A 303 -19.32 -4.51 5.19
CA ARG A 303 -20.41 -5.47 5.46
C ARG A 303 -20.16 -6.89 4.92
N ARG A 304 -19.07 -7.11 4.18
CA ARG A 304 -18.64 -8.44 3.71
C ARG A 304 -17.68 -9.15 4.68
N ILE A 305 -17.37 -8.56 5.83
CA ILE A 305 -16.60 -9.15 6.95
C ILE A 305 -17.55 -9.42 8.10
#